data_AF-A0A2E7UX21-F1
#
_entry.id   AF-A0A2E7UX21-F1
#
_cell.length_a   1.000
_cell.length_b   1.000
_cell.length_c   1.000
_cell.angle_alpha   90.00
_cell.angle_beta   90.00
_cell.angle_gamma   90.00
#
_symmetry.space_group_name_H-M   'P 1'
#
loop_
_entity.id
_entity.type
_entity.pdbx_description
1 polymer ?
#
loop_
_entity_poly.entity_id
_entity_poly.type
_entity_poly.pdbx_seq_one_letter_code
_entity_poly.pdbx_strand_id
1 'polypeptide(L)'
;MRGIMNQKIVNSAYATLFALLSLSTAGCDASSDDAGEKVDDEPCGGNGEMNDEHGHCHCDEGYAMSPDGMDCVPSDYDHSEFDEEGSDGDGTGGEGTDFDPGSVVGVFYNGASPYQVLTAKHGRTWLSIENYPGHGGAEGAESRSIGTAEANYATCGVCMLVQTGCQQHGDHAHCDATFMPEVGGEIAFDALGGAVGEAWSGVLSNVQFVEVTINPRSYETTPVSDGERFDLGTWGFDVLLESN
;
A
#
# COMPACT_ATOMS: atom_id res chain seq x y z
N MET A 1 -23.70 -30.42 32.32
CA MET A 1 -23.40 -29.07 32.84
C MET A 1 -22.65 -28.32 31.75
N ARG A 2 -23.35 -27.51 30.96
CA ARG A 2 -22.80 -26.71 29.87
C ARG A 2 -22.66 -25.27 30.39
N GLY A 3 -21.43 -24.78 30.47
CA GLY A 3 -21.13 -23.40 30.85
C GLY A 3 -21.30 -22.49 29.64
N ILE A 4 -22.22 -21.53 29.75
CA ILE A 4 -22.45 -20.45 28.81
C ILE A 4 -21.41 -19.37 29.12
N MET A 5 -20.43 -19.15 28.23
CA MET A 5 -19.59 -17.94 28.30
C MET A 5 -20.34 -16.79 27.63
N ASN A 6 -20.73 -15.85 28.50
CA ASN A 6 -21.34 -14.57 28.17
C ASN A 6 -20.20 -13.59 27.88
N GLN A 7 -19.91 -13.31 26.60
CA GLN A 7 -18.95 -12.27 26.23
C GLN A 7 -19.70 -10.97 25.96
N LYS A 8 -19.95 -10.22 27.04
CA LYS A 8 -20.28 -8.79 27.00
C LYS A 8 -19.04 -8.04 27.45
N ILE A 9 -18.28 -7.49 26.51
CA ILE A 9 -17.35 -6.37 26.75
C ILE A 9 -17.61 -5.37 25.63
N VAL A 10 -18.59 -4.49 25.82
CA VAL A 10 -18.45 -3.08 26.20
C VAL A 10 -17.96 -2.22 25.03
N ASN A 11 -18.92 -1.62 24.33
CA ASN A 11 -18.77 -0.35 23.61
C ASN A 11 -18.04 0.65 24.50
N SER A 12 -16.91 1.20 24.06
CA SER A 12 -16.45 2.56 24.40
C SER A 12 -14.98 2.75 24.01
N ALA A 13 -14.71 3.49 22.92
CA ALA A 13 -13.57 4.41 22.85
C ALA A 13 -13.48 5.13 21.48
N TYR A 14 -13.88 6.40 21.51
CA TYR A 14 -13.28 7.52 20.77
C TYR A 14 -13.34 7.54 19.23
N ALA A 15 -14.42 8.16 18.74
CA ALA A 15 -14.33 9.09 17.62
C ALA A 15 -13.42 10.27 18.05
N THR A 16 -12.16 10.23 17.62
CA THR A 16 -11.23 11.35 17.81
C THR A 16 -11.51 12.39 16.73
N LEU A 17 -12.24 13.41 17.16
CA LEU A 17 -12.43 14.69 16.50
C LEU A 17 -11.06 15.30 16.17
N PHE A 18 -10.76 15.50 14.88
CA PHE A 18 -9.60 16.27 14.41
C PHE A 18 -9.72 17.71 14.93
N ALA A 19 -8.96 18.04 15.96
CA ALA A 19 -8.78 19.39 16.46
C ALA A 19 -7.57 20.01 15.77
N LEU A 20 -7.82 20.99 14.91
CA LEU A 20 -6.84 21.91 14.33
C LEU A 20 -6.06 22.63 15.46
N LEU A 21 -4.81 22.23 15.68
CA LEU A 21 -3.84 23.05 16.39
C LEU A 21 -3.09 23.93 15.38
N SER A 22 -3.45 25.20 15.36
CA SER A 22 -2.64 26.27 14.77
C SER A 22 -1.41 26.49 15.66
N LEU A 23 -0.26 25.99 15.23
CA LEU A 23 1.02 26.24 15.87
C LEU A 23 1.66 27.50 15.28
N SER A 24 1.68 28.56 16.07
CA SER A 24 2.44 29.79 15.81
C SER A 24 3.93 29.53 16.04
N THR A 25 4.73 29.59 14.97
CA THR A 25 6.20 29.58 15.07
C THR A 25 6.71 30.99 15.31
N ALA A 26 7.20 31.23 16.53
CA ALA A 26 8.15 32.29 16.83
C ALA A 26 9.55 31.76 16.52
N GLY A 27 10.32 32.50 15.71
CA GLY A 27 11.61 32.08 15.20
C GLY A 27 12.74 32.07 16.22
N CYS A 28 13.86 31.48 15.81
CA CYS A 28 15.22 31.94 16.09
C CYS A 28 16.17 31.46 15.00
N ASP A 29 16.71 32.45 14.29
CA ASP A 29 18.00 32.54 13.62
C ASP A 29 19.12 31.65 14.18
N ALA A 30 19.77 30.88 13.29
CA ALA A 30 21.16 30.48 13.43
C ALA A 30 21.75 30.22 12.03
N SER A 31 22.52 31.20 11.56
CA SER A 31 23.29 31.20 10.32
C SER A 31 24.37 30.11 10.35
N SER A 32 24.36 29.24 9.34
CA SER A 32 25.51 28.41 8.95
C SER A 32 25.63 28.48 7.44
N ASP A 33 26.50 29.38 6.99
CA ASP A 33 26.90 29.51 5.59
C ASP A 33 27.76 28.29 5.21
N ASP A 34 27.13 27.25 4.67
CA ASP A 34 27.82 26.21 3.91
C ASP A 34 27.34 26.28 2.46
N ALA A 35 28.16 26.92 1.63
CA ALA A 35 27.92 27.08 0.21
C ALA A 35 28.21 25.75 -0.50
N GLY A 36 27.34 24.76 -0.26
CA GLY A 36 27.16 23.65 -1.17
C GLY A 36 26.55 24.19 -2.46
N GLU A 37 27.32 24.11 -3.54
CA GLU A 37 26.87 24.35 -4.92
C GLU A 37 25.56 23.60 -5.13
N LYS A 38 24.45 24.35 -5.17
CA LYS A 38 23.16 23.81 -5.55
C LYS A 38 23.34 23.34 -6.98
N VAL A 39 23.35 22.03 -7.17
CA VAL A 39 22.98 21.47 -8.46
C VAL A 39 21.53 21.94 -8.60
N ASP A 40 21.33 22.96 -9.44
CA ASP A 40 19.99 23.37 -9.81
C ASP A 40 19.41 22.15 -10.53
N ASP A 41 18.66 21.32 -9.80
CA ASP A 41 17.84 20.28 -10.38
C ASP A 41 16.83 21.01 -11.26
N GLU A 42 17.18 21.18 -12.53
CA GLU A 42 16.33 21.83 -13.51
C GLU A 42 15.04 20.99 -13.58
N PRO A 43 13.88 21.55 -13.20
CA PRO A 43 12.64 20.80 -13.21
C PRO A 43 12.41 20.22 -14.61
N CYS A 44 11.93 18.98 -14.68
CA CYS A 44 11.69 18.26 -15.94
C CYS A 44 12.96 17.97 -16.76
N GLY A 45 14.11 17.84 -16.09
CA GLY A 45 15.38 17.45 -16.72
C GLY A 45 15.92 18.47 -17.71
N GLY A 46 15.46 19.73 -17.61
CA GLY A 46 15.83 20.82 -18.50
C GLY A 46 15.17 20.79 -19.89
N ASN A 47 14.19 19.90 -20.12
CA ASN A 47 13.50 19.74 -21.42
C ASN A 47 11.97 19.88 -21.33
N GLY A 48 11.50 20.68 -20.38
CA GLY A 48 10.08 20.97 -20.21
C GLY A 48 9.81 21.99 -19.12
N GLU A 49 8.54 22.35 -18.98
CA GLU A 49 8.05 23.25 -17.93
C GLU A 49 7.22 22.47 -16.91
N MET A 50 7.54 22.61 -15.61
CA MET A 50 6.76 22.01 -14.53
C MET A 50 5.43 22.76 -14.37
N ASN A 51 4.32 22.03 -14.38
CA ASN A 51 3.01 22.59 -14.08
C ASN A 51 2.80 22.59 -12.56
N ASP A 52 2.98 23.75 -11.93
CA ASP A 52 2.81 23.93 -10.48
C ASP A 52 1.39 23.58 -9.98
N GLU A 53 0.37 23.62 -10.85
CA GLU A 53 -1.02 23.32 -10.48
C GLU A 53 -1.33 21.82 -10.48
N HIS A 54 -0.64 21.04 -11.32
CA HIS A 54 -0.91 19.62 -11.52
C HIS A 54 0.25 18.69 -11.22
N GLY A 55 1.41 19.23 -10.83
CA GLY A 55 2.57 18.46 -10.39
C GLY A 55 3.18 17.54 -11.47
N HIS A 56 3.06 17.90 -12.75
CA HIS A 56 3.64 17.13 -13.86
C HIS A 56 4.34 18.03 -14.89
N CYS A 57 5.23 17.44 -15.68
CA CYS A 57 6.00 18.14 -16.70
C CYS A 57 5.23 18.29 -18.03
N HIS A 58 5.26 19.49 -18.61
CA HIS A 58 4.93 19.71 -20.01
C HIS A 58 6.22 19.71 -20.82
N CYS A 59 6.49 18.61 -21.52
CA CYS A 59 7.72 18.45 -22.29
C CYS A 59 7.74 19.31 -23.56
N ASP A 60 8.93 19.82 -23.88
CA ASP A 60 9.18 20.56 -25.11
C ASP A 60 9.00 19.68 -26.37
N GLU A 61 8.86 20.32 -27.53
CA GLU A 61 8.75 19.61 -28.81
C GLU A 61 9.98 18.71 -29.05
N GLY A 62 9.73 17.42 -29.29
CA GLY A 62 10.79 16.41 -29.45
C GLY A 62 11.11 15.64 -28.16
N TYR A 63 10.43 15.93 -27.04
CA TYR A 63 10.55 15.21 -25.78
C TYR A 63 9.20 14.60 -25.37
N ALA A 64 9.26 13.51 -24.61
CA ALA A 64 8.13 12.82 -24.03
C ALA A 64 8.34 12.61 -22.53
N MET A 65 7.25 12.47 -21.78
CA MET A 65 7.31 12.23 -20.34
C MET A 65 7.91 10.86 -20.06
N SER A 66 8.83 10.78 -19.11
CA SER A 66 9.42 9.55 -18.61
C SER A 66 8.37 8.63 -17.96
N PRO A 67 8.63 7.32 -17.85
CA PRO A 67 7.68 6.38 -17.24
C PRO A 67 7.29 6.68 -15.78
N ASP A 68 8.17 7.33 -15.02
CA ASP A 68 7.90 7.77 -13.64
C ASP A 68 7.12 9.09 -13.55
N GLY A 69 6.89 9.77 -14.68
CA GLY A 69 6.12 11.01 -14.76
C GLY A 69 6.86 12.27 -14.32
N MET A 70 8.16 12.18 -14.00
CA MET A 70 8.91 13.26 -13.35
C MET A 70 9.90 13.97 -14.27
N ASP A 71 10.22 13.41 -15.43
CA ASP A 71 11.23 13.93 -16.36
C ASP A 71 10.75 13.98 -17.82
N CYS A 72 11.44 14.79 -18.63
CA CYS A 72 11.25 14.86 -20.07
C CYS A 72 12.46 14.24 -20.79
N VAL A 73 12.23 13.10 -21.43
CA VAL A 73 13.25 12.35 -22.20
C VAL A 73 13.02 12.51 -23.70
N PRO A 74 14.04 12.40 -24.56
CA PRO A 74 13.84 12.51 -26.01
C PRO A 74 12.74 11.56 -26.53
N SER A 75 11.84 12.06 -27.36
CA SER A 75 10.71 11.30 -27.91
C SER A 75 11.11 10.22 -28.91
N ASP A 76 12.31 10.33 -29.46
CA ASP A 76 12.96 9.33 -30.31
C ASP A 76 13.82 8.34 -29.52
N TYR A 77 13.76 8.40 -28.18
CA TYR A 77 14.31 7.35 -27.34
C TYR A 77 13.48 6.09 -27.57
N ASP A 78 13.92 5.36 -28.58
CA ASP A 78 13.31 4.16 -29.10
C ASP A 78 13.37 3.07 -28.04
N HIS A 79 12.29 2.92 -27.27
CA HIS A 79 12.13 1.83 -26.32
C HIS A 79 11.93 0.46 -27.02
N SER A 80 12.09 0.37 -28.34
CA SER A 80 11.81 -0.86 -29.10
C SER A 80 12.90 -1.95 -29.08
N GLU A 81 14.03 -1.77 -28.40
CA GLU A 81 15.06 -2.85 -28.34
C GLU A 81 15.00 -3.75 -27.08
N PHE A 82 13.85 -3.81 -26.40
CA PHE A 82 13.54 -4.98 -25.56
C PHE A 82 12.52 -5.83 -26.31
N ASP A 83 13.04 -6.67 -27.21
CA ASP A 83 12.30 -7.73 -27.88
C ASP A 83 11.68 -8.67 -26.82
N GLU A 84 10.44 -8.38 -26.45
CA GLU A 84 9.54 -9.34 -25.83
C GLU A 84 9.19 -10.41 -26.88
N GLU A 85 10.08 -11.40 -27.01
CA GLU A 85 9.85 -12.63 -27.76
C GLU A 85 8.54 -13.27 -27.25
N GLY A 86 7.55 -13.31 -28.16
CA GLY A 86 6.19 -13.73 -27.91
C GLY A 86 6.07 -15.09 -27.21
N SER A 87 5.46 -15.08 -26.04
CA SER A 87 4.93 -16.27 -25.39
C SER A 87 3.46 -16.43 -25.76
N ASP A 88 3.19 -17.01 -26.93
CA ASP A 88 1.85 -17.46 -27.36
C ASP A 88 1.43 -18.74 -26.58
N GLY A 89 1.45 -18.65 -25.26
CA GLY A 89 0.99 -19.71 -24.36
C GLY A 89 -0.53 -19.68 -24.23
N ASP A 90 -1.19 -20.59 -24.94
CA ASP A 90 -2.56 -21.05 -24.65
C ASP A 90 -2.61 -21.64 -23.22
N GLY A 91 -2.80 -20.77 -22.23
CA GLY A 91 -2.87 -21.08 -20.81
C GLY A 91 -4.31 -21.02 -20.30
N THR A 92 -5.15 -22.01 -20.62
CA THR A 92 -6.48 -22.16 -19.99
C THR A 92 -6.42 -22.70 -18.55
N GLY A 93 -5.29 -22.63 -17.87
CA GLY A 93 -5.18 -22.88 -16.44
C GLY A 93 -4.95 -21.55 -15.78
N GLY A 94 -5.93 -21.04 -15.01
CA GLY A 94 -5.90 -19.72 -14.40
C GLY A 94 -4.58 -19.44 -13.70
N GLU A 95 -3.68 -18.77 -14.41
CA GLU A 95 -2.44 -18.26 -13.87
C GLU A 95 -2.88 -17.09 -12.99
N GLY A 96 -2.71 -17.24 -11.67
CA GLY A 96 -2.91 -16.11 -10.75
C GLY A 96 -2.16 -14.91 -11.30
N THR A 97 -2.74 -13.72 -11.18
CA THR A 97 -2.10 -12.52 -11.73
C THR A 97 -0.70 -12.41 -11.12
N ASP A 98 0.32 -12.35 -11.97
CA ASP A 98 1.70 -12.19 -11.52
C ASP A 98 1.85 -10.79 -10.93
N PHE A 99 1.66 -10.70 -9.63
CA PHE A 99 1.74 -9.44 -8.89
C PHE A 99 3.20 -9.19 -8.55
N ASP A 100 3.88 -8.43 -9.41
CA ASP A 100 5.29 -8.05 -9.25
C ASP A 100 5.41 -6.54 -8.91
N PRO A 101 5.26 -6.15 -7.64
CA PRO A 101 5.22 -4.74 -7.27
C PRO A 101 6.57 -4.05 -7.52
N GLY A 102 6.55 -2.96 -8.28
CA GLY A 102 7.73 -2.12 -8.50
C GLY A 102 8.14 -1.29 -7.28
N SER A 103 7.29 -1.21 -6.26
CA SER A 103 7.58 -0.53 -4.98
C SER A 103 6.93 -1.28 -3.83
N VAL A 104 7.69 -1.52 -2.76
CA VAL A 104 7.22 -2.14 -1.51
C VAL A 104 7.78 -1.34 -0.34
N VAL A 105 6.89 -0.83 0.52
CA VAL A 105 7.26 0.01 1.68
C VAL A 105 6.58 -0.53 2.92
N GLY A 106 7.33 -0.70 4.01
CA GLY A 106 6.80 -1.04 5.33
C GLY A 106 6.92 0.15 6.27
N VAL A 107 5.84 0.51 6.96
CA VAL A 107 5.78 1.65 7.89
C VAL A 107 5.36 1.17 9.26
N PHE A 108 6.08 1.62 10.30
CA PHE A 108 5.75 1.38 11.71
C PHE A 108 5.11 2.62 12.35
N TYR A 109 3.91 2.44 12.89
CA TYR A 109 3.18 3.49 13.59
C TYR A 109 3.37 3.32 15.10
N ASN A 110 4.19 4.18 15.69
CA ASN A 110 4.44 4.18 17.14
C ASN A 110 3.33 4.96 17.87
N GLY A 111 2.45 4.27 18.57
CA GLY A 111 1.33 4.87 19.31
C GLY A 111 0.95 4.09 20.56
N ALA A 112 -0.18 4.45 21.17
CA ALA A 112 -0.73 3.70 22.31
C ALA A 112 -1.10 2.25 21.93
N SER A 113 -1.42 2.03 20.65
CA SER A 113 -1.63 0.74 20.02
C SER A 113 -0.77 0.71 18.75
N PRO A 114 0.47 0.19 18.82
CA PRO A 114 1.34 0.16 17.66
C PRO A 114 0.78 -0.78 16.60
N TYR A 115 1.01 -0.44 15.33
CA TYR A 115 0.64 -1.26 14.19
C TYR A 115 1.62 -1.02 13.04
N GLN A 116 1.65 -1.95 12.09
CA GLN A 116 2.49 -1.86 10.91
C GLN A 116 1.63 -1.89 9.65
N VAL A 117 2.04 -1.13 8.63
CA VAL A 117 1.39 -1.14 7.31
C VAL A 117 2.44 -1.38 6.25
N LEU A 118 2.26 -2.41 5.45
CA LEU A 118 3.05 -2.67 4.26
C LEU A 118 2.21 -2.28 3.05
N THR A 119 2.77 -1.52 2.12
CA THR A 119 2.13 -1.19 0.85
C THR A 119 3.04 -1.63 -0.30
N ALA A 120 2.49 -2.44 -1.20
CA ALA A 120 3.12 -2.89 -2.43
C ALA A 120 2.35 -2.36 -3.64
N LYS A 121 3.03 -1.73 -4.60
CA LYS A 121 2.40 -1.07 -5.76
C LYS A 121 2.87 -1.70 -7.07
N HIS A 122 1.93 -2.13 -7.90
CA HIS A 122 2.14 -2.58 -9.28
C HIS A 122 1.23 -1.78 -10.22
N GLY A 123 1.78 -0.77 -10.90
CA GLY A 123 1.00 0.16 -11.73
C GLY A 123 -0.14 0.82 -10.93
N ARG A 124 -1.39 0.60 -11.35
CA ARG A 124 -2.61 1.11 -10.69
C ARG A 124 -3.21 0.15 -9.64
N THR A 125 -2.49 -0.91 -9.28
CA THR A 125 -2.93 -1.91 -8.29
C THR A 125 -2.05 -1.87 -7.07
N TRP A 126 -2.66 -1.65 -5.90
CA TRP A 126 -1.97 -1.50 -4.63
C TRP A 126 -2.43 -2.61 -3.66
N LEU A 127 -1.49 -3.36 -3.11
CA LEU A 127 -1.71 -4.32 -2.04
C LEU A 127 -1.26 -3.69 -0.71
N SER A 128 -2.15 -3.68 0.28
CA SER A 128 -1.86 -3.27 1.65
C SER A 128 -1.97 -4.46 2.59
N ILE A 129 -0.99 -4.64 3.48
CA ILE A 129 -1.04 -5.56 4.62
C ILE A 129 -0.91 -4.73 5.88
N GLU A 130 -1.93 -4.76 6.73
CA GLU A 130 -1.97 -4.02 8.00
C GLU A 130 -1.96 -5.03 9.15
N ASN A 131 -0.98 -4.92 10.05
CA ASN A 131 -0.87 -5.78 11.22
C ASN A 131 -1.19 -5.00 12.49
N TYR A 132 -2.22 -5.43 13.21
CA TYR A 132 -2.72 -4.85 14.45
C TYR A 132 -2.58 -5.85 15.61
N PRO A 133 -1.40 -5.95 16.27
CA PRO A 133 -1.17 -6.93 17.35
C PRO A 133 -2.25 -6.88 18.45
N GLY A 134 -2.64 -5.66 18.86
CA GLY A 134 -3.68 -5.46 19.89
C GLY A 134 -5.08 -5.94 19.51
N HIS A 135 -5.30 -6.29 18.24
CA HIS A 135 -6.58 -6.77 17.70
C HIS A 135 -6.46 -8.22 17.18
N GLY A 136 -5.47 -8.98 17.66
CA GLY A 136 -5.25 -10.37 17.25
C GLY A 136 -4.39 -10.52 15.99
N GLY A 137 -3.66 -9.46 15.63
CA GLY A 137 -2.57 -9.51 14.66
C GLY A 137 -1.39 -10.34 15.16
N ALA A 138 -0.41 -10.52 14.29
CA ALA A 138 0.81 -11.23 14.60
C ALA A 138 1.67 -10.43 15.60
N GLU A 139 2.37 -11.13 16.49
CA GLU A 139 3.35 -10.57 17.43
C GLU A 139 4.79 -11.02 17.13
N GLY A 140 4.98 -11.81 16.08
CA GLY A 140 6.26 -12.39 15.69
C GLY A 140 6.12 -13.28 14.46
N ALA A 141 7.12 -14.13 14.22
CA ALA A 141 7.08 -15.12 13.15
C ALA A 141 5.97 -16.15 13.40
N GLU A 142 5.03 -16.27 12.46
CA GLU A 142 3.94 -17.24 12.51
C GLU A 142 3.37 -17.47 11.10
N SER A 143 2.68 -18.58 10.92
CA SER A 143 1.83 -18.81 9.74
C SER A 143 0.39 -18.99 10.18
N ARG A 144 -0.53 -18.42 9.41
CA ARG A 144 -1.97 -18.55 9.63
C ARG A 144 -2.75 -18.58 8.33
N SER A 145 -3.73 -19.47 8.29
CA SER A 145 -4.73 -19.47 7.22
C SER A 145 -5.62 -18.24 7.31
N ILE A 146 -6.04 -17.70 6.17
CA ILE A 146 -6.99 -16.59 6.14
C ILE A 146 -8.38 -17.13 6.53
N GLY A 147 -8.85 -16.70 7.70
CA GLY A 147 -10.13 -17.09 8.25
C GLY A 147 -11.21 -16.04 8.01
N THR A 148 -12.35 -16.23 8.69
CA THR A 148 -13.46 -15.27 8.64
C THR A 148 -13.11 -13.92 9.29
N ALA A 149 -12.13 -13.90 10.20
CA ALA A 149 -11.68 -12.66 10.85
C ALA A 149 -10.90 -11.79 9.87
N GLU A 150 -9.98 -12.38 9.12
CA GLU A 150 -9.16 -11.71 8.10
C GLU A 150 -9.98 -11.28 6.88
N ALA A 151 -11.10 -11.95 6.60
CA ALA A 151 -12.03 -11.62 5.51
C ALA A 151 -12.98 -10.43 5.81
N ASN A 152 -12.85 -9.78 6.97
CA ASN A 152 -13.67 -8.61 7.33
C ASN A 152 -12.83 -7.56 8.06
N TYR A 153 -12.82 -6.33 7.52
CA TYR A 153 -11.99 -5.23 8.01
C TYR A 153 -12.30 -4.85 9.47
N ALA A 154 -13.55 -5.04 9.92
CA ALA A 154 -13.95 -4.77 11.29
C ALA A 154 -13.32 -5.71 12.33
N THR A 155 -12.82 -6.87 11.90
CA THR A 155 -12.40 -7.95 12.80
C THR A 155 -10.99 -8.46 12.58
N CYS A 156 -10.35 -8.09 11.47
CA CYS A 156 -9.03 -8.59 11.14
C CYS A 156 -7.98 -8.05 12.12
N GLY A 157 -7.14 -8.96 12.62
CA GLY A 157 -5.88 -8.59 13.27
C GLY A 157 -4.76 -8.39 12.25
N VAL A 158 -4.84 -9.12 11.13
CA VAL A 158 -4.01 -8.94 9.94
C VAL A 158 -4.96 -8.65 8.78
N CYS A 159 -5.05 -7.39 8.38
CA CYS A 159 -5.96 -6.94 7.35
C CYS A 159 -5.23 -6.87 6.02
N MET A 160 -5.81 -7.44 4.97
CA MET A 160 -5.25 -7.39 3.62
C MET A 160 -6.26 -6.70 2.71
N LEU A 161 -5.79 -5.71 1.95
CA LEU A 161 -6.60 -5.02 0.96
C LEU A 161 -5.87 -4.99 -0.37
N VAL A 162 -6.57 -5.29 -1.44
CA VAL A 162 -6.13 -4.92 -2.79
C VAL A 162 -7.01 -3.76 -3.25
N GLN A 163 -6.40 -2.73 -3.83
CA GLN A 163 -7.10 -1.61 -4.42
C GLN A 163 -6.65 -1.48 -5.88
N THR A 164 -7.60 -1.32 -6.80
CA THR A 164 -7.30 -1.23 -8.23
C THR A 164 -7.75 0.11 -8.79
N GLY A 165 -7.19 0.49 -9.93
CA GLY A 165 -7.48 1.78 -10.54
C GLY A 165 -6.97 2.96 -9.72
N CYS A 166 -5.98 2.77 -8.86
CA CYS A 166 -5.48 3.83 -8.01
C CYS A 166 -4.83 4.97 -8.81
N GLN A 167 -5.11 6.21 -8.39
CA GLN A 167 -4.53 7.46 -8.86
C GLN A 167 -4.09 8.29 -7.66
N GLN A 168 -2.86 8.79 -7.68
CA GLN A 168 -2.32 9.62 -6.61
C GLN A 168 -2.92 11.04 -6.69
N HIS A 169 -3.38 11.56 -5.55
CA HIS A 169 -3.90 12.92 -5.38
C HIS A 169 -3.25 13.55 -4.15
N GLY A 170 -2.06 14.13 -4.32
CA GLY A 170 -1.34 14.76 -3.22
C GLY A 170 -0.97 13.75 -2.14
N ASP A 171 -1.59 13.86 -0.96
CA ASP A 171 -1.33 13.03 0.23
C ASP A 171 -2.17 11.73 0.31
N HIS A 172 -3.04 11.47 -0.67
CA HIS A 172 -3.88 10.28 -0.70
C HIS A 172 -4.01 9.70 -2.11
N ALA A 173 -4.63 8.53 -2.21
CA ALA A 173 -4.99 7.92 -3.48
C ALA A 173 -6.50 7.74 -3.60
N HIS A 174 -7.00 7.91 -4.81
CA HIS A 174 -8.34 7.49 -5.19
C HIS A 174 -8.23 6.22 -6.02
N CYS A 175 -8.90 5.16 -5.57
CA CYS A 175 -8.94 3.88 -6.27
C CYS A 175 -10.38 3.59 -6.70
N ASP A 176 -10.52 2.89 -7.82
CA ASP A 176 -11.81 2.60 -8.44
C ASP A 176 -12.54 1.48 -7.69
N ALA A 177 -11.79 0.48 -7.21
CA ALA A 177 -12.31 -0.66 -6.46
C ALA A 177 -11.42 -1.05 -5.28
N THR A 178 -12.02 -1.73 -4.30
CA THR A 178 -11.35 -2.28 -3.11
C THR A 178 -11.76 -3.72 -2.94
N PHE A 179 -10.79 -4.57 -2.59
CA PHE A 179 -10.95 -5.99 -2.45
C PHE A 179 -10.42 -6.45 -1.10
N MET A 180 -11.06 -7.45 -0.51
CA MET A 180 -10.60 -8.13 0.70
C MET A 180 -10.54 -9.64 0.47
N PRO A 181 -9.70 -10.37 1.20
CA PRO A 181 -9.53 -11.78 0.97
C PRO A 181 -10.81 -12.57 1.30
N GLU A 182 -11.12 -13.57 0.48
CA GLU A 182 -12.08 -14.61 0.83
C GLU A 182 -11.42 -15.60 1.82
N VAL A 183 -12.22 -16.41 2.51
CA VAL A 183 -11.69 -17.45 3.39
C VAL A 183 -10.91 -18.48 2.56
N GLY A 184 -9.63 -18.66 2.88
CA GLY A 184 -8.72 -19.55 2.14
C GLY A 184 -7.37 -18.91 1.86
N GLY A 185 -6.38 -19.72 1.50
CA GLY A 185 -4.99 -19.26 1.39
C GLY A 185 -4.32 -19.09 2.76
N GLU A 186 -3.12 -18.53 2.74
CA GLU A 186 -2.25 -18.42 3.91
C GLU A 186 -1.40 -17.14 3.86
N ILE A 187 -1.14 -16.57 5.03
CA ILE A 187 -0.05 -15.63 5.25
C ILE A 187 0.94 -16.25 6.25
N ALA A 188 2.22 -16.19 5.91
CA ALA A 188 3.32 -16.60 6.78
C ALA A 188 4.29 -15.44 6.98
N PHE A 189 4.50 -15.03 8.23
CA PHE A 189 5.53 -14.07 8.61
C PHE A 189 6.79 -14.81 9.03
N ASP A 190 7.91 -14.46 8.40
CA ASP A 190 9.24 -14.93 8.79
C ASP A 190 9.87 -14.01 9.84
N ALA A 191 9.62 -12.71 9.72
CA ALA A 191 10.02 -11.68 10.66
C ALA A 191 8.94 -10.60 10.78
N LEU A 192 8.72 -10.11 12.00
CA LEU A 192 7.75 -9.06 12.28
C LEU A 192 8.36 -8.05 13.27
N GLY A 193 9.05 -7.05 12.74
CA GLY A 193 9.66 -5.98 13.50
C GLY A 193 8.66 -5.20 14.35
N GLY A 194 9.06 -4.87 15.58
CA GLY A 194 8.30 -4.05 16.51
C GLY A 194 8.78 -2.59 16.58
N ALA A 195 9.72 -2.19 15.73
CA ALA A 195 10.28 -0.84 15.69
C ALA A 195 10.81 -0.45 14.30
N VAL A 196 11.03 0.86 14.10
CA VAL A 196 11.68 1.42 12.91
C VAL A 196 13.09 0.82 12.74
N GLY A 197 13.43 0.42 11.52
CA GLY A 197 14.68 -0.21 11.13
C GLY A 197 14.71 -1.73 11.33
N GLU A 198 13.67 -2.32 11.93
CA GLU A 198 13.55 -3.78 12.05
C GLU A 198 12.89 -4.39 10.81
N ALA A 199 13.22 -5.65 10.53
CA ALA A 199 12.73 -6.36 9.37
C ALA A 199 11.26 -6.77 9.53
N TRP A 200 10.51 -6.67 8.43
CA TRP A 200 9.19 -7.25 8.27
C TRP A 200 9.18 -8.04 6.97
N SER A 201 9.08 -9.36 7.07
CA SER A 201 9.16 -10.26 5.93
C SER A 201 8.15 -11.41 6.05
N GLY A 202 7.71 -11.91 4.90
CA GLY A 202 6.73 -12.98 4.85
C GLY A 202 6.29 -13.35 3.44
N VAL A 203 5.30 -14.23 3.36
CA VAL A 203 4.75 -14.78 2.12
C VAL A 203 3.23 -14.88 2.21
N LEU A 204 2.55 -14.38 1.19
CA LEU A 204 1.15 -14.68 0.88
C LEU A 204 1.10 -15.88 -0.08
N SER A 205 0.16 -16.80 0.11
CA SER A 205 0.03 -17.98 -0.75
C SER A 205 -1.43 -18.32 -1.03
N ASN A 206 -1.77 -18.38 -2.32
CA ASN A 206 -3.08 -18.77 -2.85
C ASN A 206 -4.22 -17.97 -2.23
N VAL A 207 -4.07 -16.63 -2.20
CA VAL A 207 -5.05 -15.73 -1.62
C VAL A 207 -5.97 -15.22 -2.73
N GLN A 208 -7.25 -15.54 -2.65
CA GLN A 208 -8.27 -14.97 -3.50
C GLN A 208 -8.91 -13.79 -2.80
N PHE A 209 -9.05 -12.66 -3.50
CA PHE A 209 -9.75 -11.49 -3.04
C PHE A 209 -11.06 -11.30 -3.81
N VAL A 210 -12.06 -10.74 -3.13
CA VAL A 210 -13.34 -10.35 -3.71
C VAL A 210 -13.55 -8.85 -3.54
N GLU A 211 -14.17 -8.21 -4.52
CA GLU A 211 -14.53 -6.80 -4.44
C GLU A 211 -15.54 -6.56 -3.31
N VAL A 212 -15.29 -5.53 -2.52
CA VAL A 212 -16.06 -5.22 -1.31
C VAL A 212 -16.34 -3.73 -1.18
N THR A 213 -17.40 -3.44 -0.45
CA THR A 213 -17.60 -2.13 0.19
C THR A 213 -17.27 -2.24 1.68
N ILE A 214 -16.59 -1.23 2.22
CA ILE A 214 -16.27 -1.14 3.65
C ILE A 214 -17.08 0.01 4.25
N ASN A 215 -17.87 -0.27 5.27
CA ASN A 215 -18.64 0.77 5.95
C ASN A 215 -17.69 1.71 6.71
N PRO A 216 -17.65 3.03 6.45
CA PRO A 216 -16.66 3.92 7.06
C PRO A 216 -16.89 4.20 8.56
N ARG A 217 -18.00 3.69 9.13
CA ARG A 217 -18.32 3.87 10.56
C ARG A 217 -18.15 2.59 11.35
N SER A 218 -18.56 1.46 10.80
CA SER A 218 -18.47 0.16 11.49
C SER A 218 -17.31 -0.70 11.01
N TYR A 219 -16.66 -0.32 9.91
CA TYR A 219 -15.62 -1.10 9.23
C TYR A 219 -16.08 -2.46 8.69
N GLU A 220 -17.39 -2.73 8.74
CA GLU A 220 -17.94 -3.98 8.24
C GLU A 220 -17.75 -4.08 6.73
N THR A 221 -17.15 -5.19 6.30
CA THR A 221 -16.93 -5.53 4.90
C THR A 221 -18.18 -6.21 4.32
N THR A 222 -18.66 -5.73 3.18
CA THR A 222 -19.76 -6.35 2.43
C THR A 222 -19.32 -6.61 0.99
N PRO A 223 -19.32 -7.88 0.53
CA PRO A 223 -19.04 -8.19 -0.87
C PRO A 223 -19.97 -7.46 -1.82
N VAL A 224 -19.41 -6.94 -2.92
CA VAL A 224 -20.19 -6.36 -4.01
C VAL A 224 -20.89 -7.49 -4.75
N SER A 225 -22.20 -7.36 -4.97
CA SER A 225 -22.96 -8.36 -5.75
C SER A 225 -22.41 -8.41 -7.17
N ASP A 226 -22.02 -9.60 -7.62
CA ASP A 226 -21.36 -9.81 -8.92
C ASP A 226 -20.05 -9.01 -9.08
N GLY A 227 -19.43 -8.64 -7.95
CA GLY A 227 -18.16 -7.94 -7.92
C GLY A 227 -17.01 -8.77 -8.48
N GLU A 228 -15.93 -8.08 -8.83
CA GLU A 228 -14.74 -8.71 -9.39
C GLU A 228 -14.00 -9.57 -8.36
N ARG A 229 -13.15 -10.47 -8.86
CA ARG A 229 -12.21 -11.25 -8.07
C ARG A 229 -10.78 -10.98 -8.51
N PHE A 230 -9.86 -11.05 -7.55
CA PHE A 230 -8.44 -10.90 -7.79
C PHE A 230 -7.71 -12.09 -7.16
N ASP A 231 -7.05 -12.89 -7.98
CA ASP A 231 -6.33 -14.08 -7.54
C ASP A 231 -4.84 -13.74 -7.38
N LEU A 232 -4.37 -13.71 -6.13
CA LEU A 232 -2.95 -13.60 -5.80
C LEU A 232 -2.38 -14.99 -5.59
N GLY A 233 -1.40 -15.35 -6.42
CA GLY A 233 -0.67 -16.62 -6.31
C GLY A 233 0.22 -16.67 -5.06
N THR A 234 1.50 -16.89 -5.25
CA THR A 234 2.48 -16.78 -4.16
C THR A 234 3.23 -15.47 -4.32
N TRP A 235 3.27 -14.66 -3.27
CA TRP A 235 4.02 -13.41 -3.27
C TRP A 235 4.77 -13.25 -1.95
N GLY A 236 6.08 -13.01 -2.04
CA GLY A 236 6.96 -12.78 -0.90
C GLY A 236 7.31 -11.31 -0.75
N PHE A 237 7.53 -10.87 0.48
CA PHE A 237 8.01 -9.53 0.79
C PHE A 237 9.10 -9.58 1.87
N ASP A 238 10.01 -8.63 1.79
CA ASP A 238 11.06 -8.39 2.78
C ASP A 238 11.39 -6.90 2.77
N VAL A 239 11.03 -6.20 3.85
CA VAL A 239 11.23 -4.76 4.00
C VAL A 239 11.80 -4.43 5.37
N LEU A 240 12.43 -3.26 5.47
CA LEU A 240 12.70 -2.62 6.75
C LEU A 240 11.56 -1.66 7.08
N LEU A 241 11.16 -1.61 8.35
CA LEU A 241 10.13 -0.69 8.80
C LEU A 241 10.66 0.75 8.84
N GLU A 242 9.95 1.65 8.18
CA GLU A 242 10.19 3.09 8.20
C GLU A 242 9.32 3.80 9.24
N SER A 243 9.69 5.03 9.60
CA SER A 243 8.80 5.90 10.37
C SER A 243 7.76 6.54 9.46
N ASN A 244 6.50 6.58 9.90
CA ASN A 244 5.49 7.44 9.30
C ASN A 244 5.77 8.93 9.55
#